data_AF-A0A2M7FNH9-F1
#
_entry.id   AF-A0A2M7FNH9-F1
#
_cell.length_a   1.000
_cell.length_b   1.000
_cell.length_c   1.000
_cell.angle_alpha   90.00
_cell.angle_beta   90.00
_cell.angle_gamma   90.00
#
_symmetry.space_group_name_H-M   'P 1'
#
loop_
_entity.id
_entity.type
_entity.pdbx_description
1 polymer ?
#
loop_
_entity_poly.entity_id
_entity_poly.type
_entity_poly.pdbx_seq_one_letter_code
_entity_poly.pdbx_strand_id
1 'polypeptide(L)'
;MHALKIDFPESLPVSARRDEIMAAMQAHQVIIVCGETGSGKTTQLPKIALAMGRGLCNYPKTLLDGRPAPRGKLIGHTQPRRIAASSVAKRIAQELHTTPGEVVGFKVRFQDRLGRDASVKLMTDGILLAETQTDPLLQAYDTIIIDEAHERSLNIDFLLGYLKQILPRRPDLTVVVTSATIDAERFAEHFASRNG
;
A
#
# COMPACT_ATOMS: atom_id res chain seq x y z
N MET A 1 -19.31 -2.40 -15.74
CA MET A 1 -18.02 -1.74 -15.41
C MET A 1 -16.95 -2.42 -16.23
N HIS A 2 -16.16 -1.67 -17.01
CA HIS A 2 -14.98 -2.23 -17.65
C HIS A 2 -13.96 -2.62 -16.56
N ALA A 3 -13.24 -3.73 -16.76
CA ALA A 3 -12.16 -4.12 -15.86
C ALA A 3 -11.12 -2.99 -15.80
N LEU A 4 -10.65 -2.67 -14.59
CA LEU A 4 -9.58 -1.69 -14.39
C LEU A 4 -8.34 -2.17 -15.17
N LYS A 5 -7.91 -1.40 -16.18
CA LYS A 5 -6.69 -1.69 -16.93
C LYS A 5 -5.49 -1.16 -16.15
N ILE A 6 -4.59 -2.04 -15.76
CA ILE A 6 -3.37 -1.68 -15.02
C ILE A 6 -2.17 -1.91 -15.94
N ASP A 7 -1.60 -0.81 -16.44
CA ASP A 7 -0.39 -0.84 -17.27
C ASP A 7 0.85 -0.53 -16.42
N PHE A 8 1.97 -1.21 -16.70
CA PHE A 8 3.25 -1.01 -16.03
C PHE A 8 4.29 -0.48 -17.03
N PRO A 9 4.84 0.73 -16.85
CA PRO A 9 5.89 1.24 -17.73
C PRO A 9 7.17 0.42 -17.55
N GLU A 10 7.58 -0.34 -18.57
CA GLU A 10 8.77 -1.22 -18.52
C GLU A 10 10.09 -0.44 -18.32
N SER A 11 10.08 0.87 -18.56
CA SER A 11 11.23 1.75 -18.28
C SER A 11 11.50 1.95 -16.79
N LEU A 12 10.56 1.64 -15.91
CA LEU A 12 10.74 1.76 -14.46
C LEU A 12 11.30 0.46 -13.87
N PRO A 13 12.39 0.49 -13.10
CA PRO A 13 12.98 -0.70 -12.47
C PRO A 13 11.99 -1.55 -11.66
N VAL A 14 11.06 -0.92 -10.94
CA VAL A 14 10.04 -1.65 -10.15
C VAL A 14 9.05 -2.38 -11.06
N SER A 15 8.69 -1.82 -12.22
CA SER A 15 7.80 -2.47 -13.18
C SER A 15 8.44 -3.72 -13.80
N ALA A 16 9.74 -3.64 -14.12
CA ALA A 16 10.49 -4.75 -14.71
C ALA A 16 10.63 -5.94 -13.74
N ARG A 17 10.56 -5.68 -12.43
CA ARG A 17 10.61 -6.70 -11.36
C ARG A 17 9.24 -7.05 -10.77
N ARG A 18 8.14 -6.70 -11.44
CA ARG A 18 6.78 -6.91 -10.90
C ARG A 18 6.52 -8.36 -10.49
N ASP A 19 6.96 -9.34 -11.28
CA ASP A 19 6.67 -10.75 -11.03
C ASP A 19 7.43 -11.25 -9.79
N GLU A 20 8.67 -10.79 -9.60
CA GLU A 20 9.48 -11.04 -8.41
C GLU A 20 8.81 -10.44 -7.15
N ILE A 21 8.33 -9.19 -7.26
CA ILE A 21 7.62 -8.51 -6.16
C ILE A 21 6.31 -9.23 -5.83
N MET A 22 5.53 -9.62 -6.85
CA MET A 22 4.28 -10.36 -6.64
C MET A 22 4.52 -11.71 -5.96
N ALA A 23 5.55 -12.45 -6.39
CA ALA A 23 5.94 -13.70 -5.75
C ALA A 23 6.35 -13.49 -4.28
N ALA A 24 7.14 -12.44 -4.00
CA ALA A 24 7.53 -12.11 -2.63
C ALA A 24 6.31 -11.73 -1.75
N MET A 25 5.37 -10.92 -2.27
CA MET A 25 4.14 -10.55 -1.56
C MET A 25 3.19 -11.74 -1.30
N GLN A 26 3.28 -12.80 -2.10
CA GLN A 26 2.55 -14.05 -1.87
C GLN A 26 3.23 -14.94 -0.82
N ALA A 27 4.56 -15.03 -0.88
CA ALA A 27 5.33 -15.90 0.00
C ALA A 27 5.56 -15.32 1.40
N HIS A 28 5.55 -14.00 1.54
CA HIS A 28 5.91 -13.31 2.77
C HIS A 28 4.86 -12.29 3.18
N GLN A 29 4.51 -12.30 4.47
CA GLN A 29 3.58 -11.33 5.06
C GLN A 29 4.17 -9.91 5.07
N VAL A 30 5.48 -9.79 5.22
CA VAL A 30 6.22 -8.52 5.17
C VAL A 30 7.31 -8.63 4.11
N ILE A 31 7.40 -7.62 3.23
CA ILE A 31 8.50 -7.47 2.29
C ILE A 31 9.10 -6.07 2.37
N ILE A 32 10.40 -5.99 2.09
CA ILE A 32 11.15 -4.74 2.04
C ILE A 32 11.60 -4.52 0.60
N VAL A 33 11.19 -3.40 0.01
CA VAL A 33 11.52 -3.04 -1.38
C VAL A 33 12.47 -1.86 -1.38
N CYS A 34 13.72 -2.13 -1.72
CA CYS A 34 14.76 -1.11 -1.83
C CYS A 34 15.01 -0.73 -3.28
N GLY A 35 15.30 0.55 -3.50
CA GLY A 35 15.71 1.07 -4.80
C GLY A 35 15.80 2.59 -4.78
N GLU A 36 16.60 3.19 -5.63
CA GLU A 36 16.82 4.64 -5.64
C GLU A 36 15.53 5.44 -5.91
N THR A 37 15.53 6.73 -5.59
CA THR A 37 14.46 7.64 -6.00
C THR A 37 14.30 7.64 -7.52
N GLY A 38 13.07 7.64 -8.01
CA GLY A 38 12.77 7.53 -9.45
C GLY A 38 12.65 6.09 -9.97
N SER A 39 12.96 5.07 -9.17
CA SER A 39 12.77 3.65 -9.55
C SER A 39 11.31 3.21 -9.73
N GLY A 40 10.35 4.03 -9.27
CA GLY A 40 8.92 3.76 -9.40
C GLY A 40 8.25 3.11 -8.18
N LYS A 41 8.95 2.92 -7.05
CA LYS A 41 8.40 2.27 -5.83
C LYS A 41 7.03 2.84 -5.44
N THR A 42 6.98 4.14 -5.21
CA THR A 42 5.80 4.88 -4.77
C THR A 42 4.59 4.72 -5.69
N THR A 43 4.77 4.73 -7.01
CA THR A 43 3.63 4.68 -7.93
C THR A 43 3.26 3.27 -8.37
N GLN A 44 4.24 2.36 -8.46
CA GLN A 44 4.03 1.03 -9.03
C GLN A 44 3.67 -0.03 -7.99
N LEU A 45 4.18 0.02 -6.75
CA LEU A 45 3.83 -0.96 -5.71
C LEU A 45 2.33 -1.07 -5.41
N PRO A 46 1.57 0.03 -5.22
CA PRO A 46 0.12 -0.07 -5.05
C PRO A 46 -0.59 -0.64 -6.30
N LYS A 47 -0.08 -0.37 -7.51
CA LYS A 47 -0.61 -0.94 -8.77
C LYS A 47 -0.34 -2.43 -8.87
N ILE A 48 0.84 -2.90 -8.43
CA ILE A 48 1.19 -4.32 -8.33
C ILE A 48 0.23 -5.00 -7.35
N ALA A 49 0.02 -4.42 -6.16
CA ALA A 49 -0.94 -4.95 -5.19
C ALA A 49 -2.38 -5.03 -5.76
N LEU A 50 -2.84 -3.99 -6.46
CA LEU A 50 -4.12 -3.99 -7.17
C LEU A 50 -4.21 -5.11 -8.21
N ALA A 51 -3.16 -5.31 -9.01
CA ALA A 51 -3.10 -6.36 -10.02
C ALA A 51 -3.14 -7.78 -9.42
N MET A 52 -2.67 -7.94 -8.18
CA MET A 52 -2.79 -9.18 -7.40
C MET A 52 -4.19 -9.38 -6.79
N GLY A 53 -5.13 -8.46 -7.01
CA GLY A 53 -6.47 -8.51 -6.43
C GLY A 53 -6.52 -8.09 -4.95
N ARG A 54 -5.57 -7.29 -4.48
CA ARG A 54 -5.69 -6.58 -3.18
C ARG A 54 -6.51 -5.29 -3.38
N GLY A 55 -7.08 -4.73 -2.31
CA GLY A 55 -7.79 -3.45 -2.43
C GLY A 55 -9.21 -3.55 -3.01
N LEU A 56 -9.91 -4.68 -2.87
CA LEU A 56 -11.15 -5.01 -3.63
C LEU A 56 -12.42 -4.25 -3.19
N CYS A 57 -12.35 -2.93 -2.97
CA CYS A 57 -13.54 -2.09 -2.84
C CYS A 57 -14.21 -1.82 -4.20
N ASN A 58 -13.46 -1.88 -5.31
CA ASN A 58 -13.92 -1.53 -6.67
C ASN A 58 -13.68 -2.61 -7.76
N TYR A 59 -13.36 -3.86 -7.39
CA TYR A 59 -13.37 -5.01 -8.33
C TYR A 59 -14.83 -5.49 -8.52
N PRO A 60 -15.24 -6.07 -9.69
CA PRO A 60 -16.64 -6.32 -9.98
C PRO A 60 -17.31 -7.11 -8.85
N LYS A 61 -18.59 -6.82 -8.59
CA LYS A 61 -19.44 -7.50 -7.59
C LYS A 61 -19.51 -9.02 -7.78
N THR A 62 -18.90 -9.53 -8.85
CA THR A 62 -18.88 -10.91 -9.29
C THR A 62 -17.48 -11.24 -9.84
N LEU A 63 -16.86 -12.30 -9.32
CA LEU A 63 -15.60 -12.87 -9.82
C LEU A 63 -15.79 -13.47 -11.23
N LEU A 64 -14.68 -13.79 -11.90
CA LEU A 64 -14.69 -14.43 -13.22
C LEU A 64 -15.41 -15.80 -13.24
N ASP A 65 -15.54 -16.45 -12.09
CA ASP A 65 -16.25 -17.73 -11.90
C ASP A 65 -17.74 -17.58 -11.55
N GLY A 66 -18.28 -16.35 -11.57
CA GLY A 66 -19.69 -16.07 -11.29
C GLY A 66 -20.04 -15.91 -9.81
N ARG A 67 -19.09 -16.06 -8.88
CA ARG A 67 -19.34 -15.89 -7.44
C ARG A 67 -19.33 -14.41 -7.04
N PRO A 68 -20.10 -13.98 -6.02
CA PRO A 68 -20.00 -12.63 -5.50
C PRO A 68 -18.57 -12.34 -5.02
N ALA A 69 -17.99 -11.23 -5.45
CA ALA A 69 -16.69 -10.82 -4.94
C ALA A 69 -16.84 -10.49 -3.44
N PRO A 70 -15.99 -11.04 -2.57
CA PRO A 70 -16.00 -10.66 -1.16
C PRO A 70 -15.72 -9.16 -1.03
N ARG A 71 -16.25 -8.53 0.02
CA ARG A 71 -15.98 -7.12 0.30
C ARG A 71 -14.48 -6.97 0.55
N GLY A 72 -13.77 -6.33 -0.38
CA GLY A 72 -12.35 -6.06 -0.21
C GLY A 72 -12.08 -5.07 0.90
N LYS A 73 -10.84 -5.10 1.38
CA LYS A 73 -10.27 -4.07 2.25
C LYS A 73 -9.51 -3.07 1.37
N LEU A 74 -9.04 -1.98 1.96
CA LEU A 74 -8.22 -0.98 1.27
C LEU A 74 -6.77 -1.42 1.17
N ILE A 75 -6.08 -0.90 0.15
CA ILE A 75 -4.62 -0.73 0.18
C ILE A 75 -4.35 0.63 0.83
N GLY A 76 -3.71 0.62 1.99
CA GLY A 76 -3.23 1.82 2.67
C GLY A 76 -1.82 2.12 2.23
N HIS A 77 -1.54 3.33 1.77
CA HIS A 77 -0.19 3.71 1.34
C HIS A 77 0.20 5.02 2.00
N THR A 78 1.18 4.96 2.91
CA THR A 78 1.59 6.13 3.68
C THR A 78 2.67 6.93 2.95
N GLN A 79 2.70 8.22 3.23
CA GLN A 79 3.70 9.17 2.78
C GLN A 79 4.05 10.10 3.95
N PRO A 80 5.32 10.47 4.16
CA PRO A 80 5.70 11.34 5.27
C PRO A 80 5.14 12.76 5.12
N ARG A 81 4.87 13.21 3.89
CA ARG A 81 4.43 14.57 3.58
C ARG A 81 3.02 14.62 2.99
N ARG A 82 2.21 15.58 3.43
CA ARG A 82 0.83 15.80 2.94
C ARG A 82 0.76 16.05 1.43
N ILE A 83 1.67 16.90 0.92
CA ILE A 83 1.71 17.22 -0.52
C ILE A 83 2.03 15.96 -1.32
N ALA A 84 3.00 15.15 -0.87
CA ALA A 84 3.36 13.89 -1.50
C ALA A 84 2.19 12.90 -1.54
N ALA A 85 1.48 12.69 -0.42
CA ALA A 85 0.28 11.84 -0.40
C ALA A 85 -0.75 12.27 -1.46
N SER A 86 -1.03 13.57 -1.55
CA SER A 86 -2.01 14.10 -2.50
C SER A 86 -1.55 14.05 -3.97
N SER A 87 -0.25 14.28 -4.25
CA SER A 87 0.29 14.29 -5.61
C SER A 87 0.47 12.87 -6.13
N VAL A 88 0.94 11.95 -5.30
CA VAL A 88 1.06 10.52 -5.61
C VAL A 88 -0.32 9.92 -5.91
N ALA A 89 -1.35 10.22 -5.11
CA ALA A 89 -2.71 9.75 -5.38
C ALA A 89 -3.21 10.17 -6.76
N LYS A 90 -3.02 11.46 -7.10
CA LYS A 90 -3.40 11.99 -8.43
C LYS A 90 -2.61 11.34 -9.55
N ARG A 91 -1.31 11.10 -9.34
CA ARG A 91 -0.44 10.45 -10.32
C ARG A 91 -0.85 9.00 -10.57
N ILE A 92 -1.12 8.22 -9.53
CA ILE A 92 -1.56 6.83 -9.71
C ILE A 92 -2.95 6.80 -10.36
N ALA A 93 -3.88 7.67 -9.96
CA ALA A 93 -5.19 7.77 -10.62
C ALA A 93 -5.07 8.07 -12.13
N GLN A 94 -4.14 8.98 -12.50
CA GLN A 94 -3.83 9.29 -13.90
C GLN A 94 -3.26 8.07 -14.65
N GLU A 95 -2.31 7.35 -14.04
CA GLU A 95 -1.73 6.14 -14.64
C GLU A 95 -2.75 4.99 -14.78
N LEU A 96 -3.79 4.98 -13.95
CA LEU A 96 -4.90 4.03 -14.03
C LEU A 96 -6.05 4.53 -14.92
N HIS A 97 -5.94 5.72 -15.50
CA HIS A 97 -7.00 6.36 -16.29
C HIS A 97 -8.33 6.51 -15.52
N THR A 98 -8.25 6.89 -14.24
CA THR A 98 -9.40 7.08 -13.35
C THR A 98 -9.44 8.48 -12.75
N THR A 99 -10.61 8.92 -12.27
CA THR A 99 -10.72 10.19 -11.57
C THR A 99 -10.12 10.07 -10.17
N PRO A 100 -9.28 11.02 -9.70
CA PRO A 100 -8.80 11.02 -8.32
C PRO A 100 -9.95 10.99 -7.32
N GLY A 101 -9.93 10.01 -6.43
CA GLY A 101 -10.98 9.71 -5.46
C GLY A 101 -11.83 8.49 -5.81
N GLU A 102 -11.89 8.05 -7.08
CA GLU A 102 -12.71 6.90 -7.48
C GLU A 102 -12.06 5.57 -7.14
N VAL A 103 -10.90 5.28 -7.73
CA VAL A 103 -10.11 4.07 -7.44
C VAL A 103 -8.99 4.38 -6.47
N VAL A 104 -8.34 5.54 -6.65
CA VAL A 104 -7.24 6.00 -5.80
C VAL A 104 -7.60 7.34 -5.20
N GLY A 105 -7.72 7.39 -3.88
CA GLY A 105 -8.00 8.61 -3.12
C GLY A 105 -6.87 8.93 -2.14
N PHE A 106 -7.03 10.04 -1.43
CA PHE A 106 -6.12 10.40 -0.35
C PHE A 106 -6.84 11.00 0.85
N LYS A 107 -6.22 10.82 2.03
CA LYS A 107 -6.65 11.41 3.28
C LYS A 107 -5.45 12.00 4.01
N VAL A 108 -5.46 13.32 4.18
CA VAL A 108 -4.45 14.06 4.94
C VAL A 108 -5.16 14.95 5.95
N ARG A 109 -4.42 15.51 6.91
CA ARG A 109 -5.02 16.43 7.88
C ARG A 109 -5.75 17.56 7.13
N PHE A 110 -6.99 17.84 7.50
CA PHE A 110 -7.87 18.87 6.94
C PHE A 110 -8.27 18.71 5.46
N GLN A 111 -7.91 17.61 4.80
CA GLN A 111 -8.30 17.38 3.41
C GLN A 111 -8.48 15.90 3.14
N ASP A 112 -9.67 15.55 2.67
CA ASP A 112 -10.02 14.18 2.30
C ASP A 112 -10.62 14.19 0.89
N ARG A 113 -10.11 13.31 0.04
CA ARG A 113 -10.69 12.98 -1.26
C ARG A 113 -10.55 11.47 -1.44
N LEU A 114 -11.43 10.74 -0.77
CA LEU A 114 -11.56 9.30 -0.86
C LEU A 114 -13.01 8.94 -1.14
N GLY A 115 -13.26 8.33 -2.30
CA GLY A 115 -14.56 7.77 -2.62
C GLY A 115 -14.86 6.56 -1.74
N ARG A 116 -16.15 6.31 -1.49
CA ARG A 116 -16.62 5.20 -0.65
C ARG A 116 -16.10 3.83 -1.12
N ASP A 117 -15.95 3.67 -2.43
CA ASP A 117 -15.57 2.42 -3.07
C ASP A 117 -14.10 2.43 -3.55
N ALA A 118 -13.30 3.42 -3.14
CA ALA A 118 -11.89 3.49 -3.50
C ALA A 118 -11.11 2.26 -3.03
N SER A 119 -10.15 1.82 -3.84
CA SER A 119 -9.31 0.66 -3.58
C SER A 119 -8.00 1.02 -2.89
N VAL A 120 -7.46 2.20 -3.19
CA VAL A 120 -6.18 2.68 -2.65
C VAL A 120 -6.39 4.01 -1.91
N LYS A 121 -5.94 4.05 -0.65
CA LYS A 121 -5.92 5.25 0.18
C LYS A 121 -4.49 5.70 0.43
N LEU A 122 -4.10 6.79 -0.21
CA LEU A 122 -2.88 7.51 0.10
C LEU A 122 -3.11 8.35 1.37
N MET A 123 -2.19 8.33 2.31
CA MET A 123 -2.36 9.11 3.53
C MET A 123 -1.01 9.50 4.14
N THR A 124 -1.03 10.42 5.09
CA THR A 124 0.17 10.63 5.90
C THR A 124 0.32 9.56 6.97
N ASP A 125 1.54 9.29 7.41
CA ASP A 125 1.82 8.34 8.51
C ASP A 125 0.95 8.64 9.75
N GLY A 126 0.84 9.91 10.12
CA GLY A 126 0.02 10.34 11.25
C GLY A 126 -1.49 10.08 11.09
N ILE A 127 -1.99 9.94 9.86
CA ILE A 127 -3.39 9.56 9.62
C ILE A 127 -3.57 8.06 9.86
N LEU A 128 -2.66 7.22 9.35
CA LEU A 128 -2.71 5.78 9.63
C LEU A 128 -2.55 5.50 11.12
N LEU A 129 -1.61 6.19 11.78
CA LEU A 129 -1.41 6.08 13.22
C LEU A 129 -2.64 6.50 14.01
N ALA A 130 -3.32 7.59 13.62
CA ALA A 130 -4.57 8.00 14.26
C ALA A 130 -5.70 6.95 14.06
N GLU A 131 -5.76 6.28 12.91
CA GLU A 131 -6.75 5.23 12.65
C GLU A 131 -6.53 4.00 13.55
N THR A 132 -5.32 3.74 14.05
CA THR A 132 -5.08 2.65 15.03
C THR A 132 -5.87 2.81 16.33
N GLN A 133 -6.31 4.02 16.67
CA GLN A 133 -7.11 4.27 17.89
C GLN A 133 -8.54 3.75 17.76
N THR A 134 -9.10 3.77 16.55
CA THR A 134 -10.49 3.37 16.28
C THR A 134 -10.58 2.04 15.56
N ASP A 135 -9.51 1.62 14.87
CA ASP A 135 -9.34 0.31 14.26
C ASP A 135 -8.00 -0.31 14.72
N PRO A 136 -7.94 -0.87 15.95
CA PRO A 136 -6.69 -1.35 16.54
C PRO A 136 -6.06 -2.57 15.86
N LEU A 137 -6.78 -3.18 14.93
CA LEU A 137 -6.25 -4.26 14.12
C LEU A 137 -6.08 -3.85 12.66
N LEU A 138 -6.36 -2.59 12.30
CA LEU A 138 -6.32 -2.09 10.93
C LEU A 138 -7.14 -2.98 9.97
N GLN A 139 -8.31 -3.44 10.42
CA GLN A 139 -9.22 -4.32 9.68
C GLN A 139 -9.74 -3.69 8.40
N ALA A 140 -9.69 -2.37 8.27
CA ALA A 140 -9.99 -1.68 7.02
C ALA A 140 -9.03 -2.01 5.88
N TYR A 141 -7.86 -2.62 6.15
CA TYR A 141 -6.79 -2.85 5.17
C TYR A 141 -6.41 -4.32 5.00
N ASP A 142 -6.18 -4.74 3.76
CA ASP A 142 -5.55 -6.02 3.43
C ASP A 142 -4.05 -5.85 3.07
N THR A 143 -3.65 -4.62 2.76
CA THR A 143 -2.29 -4.27 2.38
C THR A 143 -1.95 -2.91 2.95
N ILE A 144 -0.79 -2.79 3.59
CA ILE A 144 -0.23 -1.52 4.03
C ILE A 144 1.14 -1.33 3.41
N ILE A 145 1.34 -0.21 2.72
CA ILE A 145 2.61 0.21 2.16
C ILE A 145 3.12 1.38 3.01
N ILE A 146 4.23 1.17 3.72
CA ILE A 146 4.96 2.21 4.44
C ILE A 146 6.05 2.71 3.49
N ASP A 147 5.79 3.84 2.83
CA ASP A 147 6.70 4.42 1.84
C ASP A 147 7.72 5.35 2.50
N GLU A 148 8.88 5.51 1.86
CA GLU A 148 9.92 6.44 2.30
C GLU A 148 10.35 6.16 3.76
N ALA A 149 10.44 4.89 4.18
CA ALA A 149 10.75 4.51 5.57
C ALA A 149 12.14 4.98 6.04
N HIS A 150 12.97 5.45 5.12
CA HIS A 150 14.25 6.10 5.40
C HIS A 150 14.12 7.56 5.87
N GLU A 151 12.96 8.20 5.70
CA GLU A 151 12.66 9.51 6.31
C GLU A 151 12.46 9.32 7.82
N ARG A 152 13.57 9.32 8.57
CA ARG A 152 13.68 9.11 10.03
C ARG A 152 12.66 9.90 10.86
N SER A 153 11.43 9.40 10.90
CA SER A 153 10.25 10.04 11.45
C SER A 153 9.70 9.17 12.55
N LEU A 154 9.44 9.76 13.71
CA LEU A 154 8.84 9.04 14.85
C LEU A 154 7.53 8.34 14.46
N ASN A 155 6.74 8.91 13.56
CA ASN A 155 5.50 8.27 13.12
C ASN A 155 5.76 6.96 12.38
N ILE A 156 6.81 6.91 11.56
CA ILE A 156 7.18 5.69 10.83
C ILE A 156 7.67 4.64 11.84
N ASP A 157 8.55 5.01 12.77
CA ASP A 157 9.04 4.10 13.80
C ASP A 157 7.88 3.51 14.64
N PHE A 158 6.93 4.34 15.06
CA PHE A 158 5.74 3.89 15.77
C PHE A 158 4.87 2.97 14.92
N LEU A 159 4.65 3.29 13.64
CA LEU A 159 3.87 2.44 12.74
C LEU A 159 4.54 1.08 12.53
N LEU A 160 5.86 1.02 12.33
CA LEU A 160 6.59 -0.24 12.17
C LEU A 160 6.54 -1.08 13.45
N GLY A 161 6.68 -0.47 14.63
CA GLY A 161 6.51 -1.14 15.91
C GLY A 161 5.08 -1.67 16.11
N TYR A 162 4.07 -0.86 15.76
CA TYR A 162 2.66 -1.23 15.87
C TYR A 162 2.29 -2.38 14.92
N LEU A 163 2.72 -2.29 13.66
CA LEU A 163 2.49 -3.32 12.65
C LEU A 163 3.09 -4.66 13.10
N LYS A 164 4.34 -4.66 13.57
CA LYS A 164 4.98 -5.85 14.12
C LYS A 164 4.14 -6.53 15.21
N GLN A 165 3.51 -5.75 16.09
CA GLN A 165 2.66 -6.29 17.15
C GLN A 165 1.34 -6.91 16.64
N ILE A 166 0.73 -6.35 15.59
CA ILE A 166 -0.57 -6.84 15.09
C ILE A 166 -0.44 -7.97 14.07
N LEU A 167 0.70 -8.10 13.38
CA LEU A 167 0.89 -9.06 12.28
C LEU A 167 0.59 -10.52 12.67
N PRO A 168 0.98 -11.05 13.86
CA PRO A 168 0.59 -12.38 14.30
C PRO A 168 -0.92 -12.62 14.41
N ARG A 169 -1.69 -11.54 14.63
CA ARG A 169 -3.16 -11.56 14.73
C ARG A 169 -3.84 -11.22 13.41
N ARG A 170 -3.08 -10.82 12.40
CA ARG A 170 -3.53 -10.39 11.07
C ARG A 170 -2.77 -11.12 9.95
N PRO A 171 -2.79 -12.47 9.89
CA PRO A 171 -2.10 -13.22 8.83
C PRO A 171 -2.60 -12.87 7.41
N ASP A 172 -3.77 -12.26 7.29
CA ASP A 172 -4.34 -11.75 6.03
C ASP A 172 -3.71 -10.42 5.55
N LEU A 173 -3.08 -9.66 6.46
CA LEU A 173 -2.49 -8.36 6.16
C LEU A 173 -1.09 -8.52 5.56
N THR A 174 -0.89 -7.98 4.36
CA THR A 174 0.44 -7.84 3.75
C THR A 174 1.01 -6.46 4.04
N VAL A 175 2.30 -6.39 4.40
CA VAL A 175 3.03 -5.14 4.63
C VAL A 175 4.18 -5.02 3.64
N VAL A 176 4.27 -3.86 2.99
CA VAL A 176 5.38 -3.50 2.11
C VAL A 176 6.07 -2.28 2.71
N VAL A 177 7.35 -2.41 3.04
CA VAL A 177 8.16 -1.28 3.51
C VAL A 177 9.08 -0.86 2.37
N THR A 178 9.09 0.42 2.01
CA THR A 178 9.98 0.92 0.96
C THR A 178 11.11 1.75 1.56
N SER A 179 12.29 1.65 0.95
CA SER A 179 13.42 2.51 1.29
C SER A 179 14.18 2.92 0.03
N ALA A 180 14.71 4.15 0.02
CA ALA A 180 15.65 4.59 -1.00
C ALA A 180 17.12 4.26 -0.62
N THR A 181 17.36 3.83 0.61
CA THR A 181 18.70 3.53 1.14
C THR A 181 18.85 2.03 1.43
N ILE A 182 20.11 1.60 1.56
CA ILE A 182 20.53 0.20 1.81
C ILE A 182 20.21 -0.26 3.25
N ASP A 183 19.50 0.53 4.06
CA ASP A 183 19.09 0.18 5.44
C ASP A 183 18.02 -0.96 5.50
N ALA A 184 17.95 -1.78 4.45
CA ALA A 184 17.09 -2.94 4.30
C ALA A 184 17.33 -3.96 5.41
N GLU A 185 18.58 -4.17 5.81
CA GLU A 185 18.96 -5.12 6.85
C GLU A 185 18.32 -4.77 8.19
N ARG A 186 18.34 -3.50 8.57
CA ARG A 186 17.71 -3.04 9.81
C ARG A 186 16.19 -3.24 9.81
N PHE A 187 15.54 -3.00 8.67
CA PHE A 187 14.11 -3.30 8.55
C PHE A 187 13.85 -4.82 8.58
N ALA A 188 14.71 -5.61 7.96
CA ALA A 188 14.58 -7.07 7.95
C ALA A 188 14.75 -7.63 9.37
N GLU A 189 15.76 -7.18 10.12
CA GLU A 189 15.97 -7.53 11.52
C GLU A 189 14.77 -7.14 12.39
N HIS A 190 14.19 -5.96 12.15
CA HIS A 190 12.97 -5.52 12.85
C HIS A 190 11.83 -6.52 12.65
N PHE A 191 11.71 -7.17 11.49
CA PHE A 191 10.65 -8.15 11.17
C PHE A 191 11.12 -9.63 11.14
N ALA A 192 12.30 -9.95 11.70
CA ALA A 192 12.88 -11.29 11.63
C ALA A 192 12.49 -12.22 12.80
N SER A 193 11.74 -11.73 13.81
CA SER A 193 11.51 -12.48 15.04
C SER A 193 10.36 -13.49 14.89
N ARG A 194 10.39 -14.61 15.65
CA ARG A 194 9.36 -15.68 15.59
C ARG A 194 7.93 -15.23 15.94
N ASN A 195 7.75 -13.98 16.37
CA ASN A 195 6.46 -13.36 16.67
C ASN A 195 6.10 -12.26 15.66
N GLY A 196 6.65 -12.30 14.44
CA GLY A 196 6.71 -11.16 13.52
C GLY A 196 7.97 -10.34 13.73
#